data_AF-A0A397CIS4-F1
#
_entry.id   AF-A0A397CIS4-F1
#
_cell.length_a   1.000
_cell.length_b   1.000
_cell.length_c   1.000
_cell.angle_alpha   90.00
_cell.angle_beta   90.00
_cell.angle_gamma   90.00
#
_symmetry.space_group_name_H-M   'P 1'
#
loop_
_entity.id
_entity.type
_entity.pdbx_description
1 polymer ?
#
loop_
_entity_poly.entity_id
_entity_poly.type
_entity_poly.pdbx_seq_one_letter_code
_entity_poly.pdbx_strand_id
1 'polypeptide(L)'
;MDRGSYFQEFMRSKALAKASSGKQAVEETKKLLTDRGAYISFLEIQLERVSAACLHTKSLESQIHDMHVQIEATDGKVATVAKLLKMHQQHTGDLMQSNTQDIGTMQSLIEAIRDTVTAHGTQLRRLDARQCEADDATQTMETKLRQEIDHAIANGELAKETMELHVQRYHTLHAAQQAKWQAIHVAHQELVREVAAGDARSLAHTDAVVQQLREDMQATTGALEATLAEHEDKAKRARTAVEQFCAVEIARAGCAVDAKLEAMEQNALLMHDHLQRAQLKLTQVSQKHHDDCRLINASLVSLQAELDDRERAAPPSFGTKGGTRRDEGRVATLERDFHVCRQGLEYLRRAMETFESSQMMLVEDWSARFSQLLDKTDAGQGSELQVEMRRMEKRLQDEWCAKEEAWWKAVACMEVQVPALRENVQMLMKRAADEEPVVVEGVHKGLARIHKYD
;
A
#
# COMPACT_ATOMS: atom_id res chain seq x y z
N MET A 1 -202.11 -66.41 64.54
CA MET A 1 -202.45 -67.10 65.80
C MET A 1 -201.80 -68.47 65.76
N ASP A 2 -200.46 -68.46 65.75
CA ASP A 2 -199.66 -69.67 65.83
C ASP A 2 -199.58 -70.07 67.29
N ARG A 3 -200.24 -71.18 67.60
CA ARG A 3 -200.17 -71.83 68.92
C ARG A 3 -198.70 -72.12 69.18
N GLY A 4 -198.12 -71.40 70.14
CA GLY A 4 -196.74 -71.55 70.56
C GLY A 4 -196.44 -73.01 70.87
N SER A 5 -195.22 -73.44 70.49
CA SER A 5 -194.75 -74.81 70.63
C SER A 5 -195.15 -75.40 71.99
N TYR A 6 -195.80 -76.54 71.97
CA TYR A 6 -196.27 -77.26 73.15
C TYR A 6 -195.16 -77.51 74.19
N PHE A 7 -193.88 -77.52 73.78
CA PHE A 7 -192.75 -77.56 74.71
C PHE A 7 -192.58 -76.24 75.50
N GLN A 8 -192.79 -75.09 74.86
CA GLN A 8 -192.89 -73.82 75.59
C GLN A 8 -194.09 -73.83 76.52
N GLU A 9 -195.21 -74.42 76.11
CA GLU A 9 -196.41 -74.55 76.95
C GLU A 9 -196.19 -75.52 78.13
N PHE A 10 -195.44 -76.61 77.92
CA PHE A 10 -195.00 -77.54 78.96
C PHE A 10 -193.97 -76.91 79.92
N MET A 11 -192.96 -76.20 79.42
CA MET A 11 -192.00 -75.48 80.27
C MET A 11 -192.69 -74.36 81.05
N ARG A 12 -193.67 -73.67 80.44
CA ARG A 12 -194.50 -72.67 81.09
C ARG A 12 -195.40 -73.31 82.16
N SER A 13 -196.03 -74.44 81.87
CA SER A 13 -196.85 -75.20 82.83
C SER A 13 -196.01 -75.76 83.98
N LYS A 14 -194.80 -76.28 83.70
CA LYS A 14 -193.84 -76.75 84.71
C LYS A 14 -193.27 -75.60 85.57
N ALA A 15 -193.07 -74.41 84.99
CA ALA A 15 -192.68 -73.21 85.74
C ALA A 15 -193.84 -72.70 86.62
N LEU A 16 -195.09 -72.71 86.11
CA LEU A 16 -196.29 -72.32 86.85
C LEU A 16 -196.63 -73.30 87.99
N ALA A 17 -196.45 -74.61 87.78
CA ALA A 17 -196.65 -75.65 88.78
C ALA A 17 -195.69 -75.53 89.99
N LYS A 18 -194.57 -74.79 89.85
CA LYS A 18 -193.62 -74.55 90.94
C LYS A 18 -193.97 -73.32 91.80
N ALA A 19 -194.98 -72.53 91.43
CA ALA A 19 -195.25 -71.22 92.04
C ALA A 19 -196.58 -71.08 92.83
N SER A 20 -197.51 -72.04 92.80
CA SER A 20 -198.71 -72.00 93.69
C SER A 20 -199.36 -73.38 93.89
N SER A 21 -199.85 -73.63 95.11
CA SER A 21 -200.43 -74.90 95.54
C SER A 21 -201.84 -75.15 94.99
N GLY A 22 -202.01 -76.18 94.16
CA GLY A 22 -203.32 -76.71 93.78
C GLY A 22 -203.19 -77.99 92.94
N LYS A 23 -203.77 -79.10 93.41
CA LYS A 23 -203.69 -80.47 92.83
C LYS A 23 -204.01 -80.59 91.33
N GLN A 24 -204.66 -79.60 90.72
CA GLN A 24 -205.03 -79.58 89.29
C GLN A 24 -203.82 -79.49 88.34
N ALA A 25 -202.75 -78.78 88.70
CA ALA A 25 -201.59 -78.61 87.82
C ALA A 25 -200.82 -79.94 87.57
N VAL A 26 -200.84 -80.85 88.53
CA VAL A 26 -200.13 -82.14 88.43
C VAL A 26 -200.84 -83.10 87.47
N GLU A 27 -202.17 -83.03 87.38
CA GLU A 27 -202.97 -83.94 86.55
C GLU A 27 -202.89 -83.56 85.06
N GLU A 28 -202.90 -82.27 84.73
CA GLU A 28 -202.65 -81.80 83.36
C GLU A 28 -201.24 -82.19 82.91
N THR A 29 -200.22 -82.03 83.77
CA THR A 29 -198.84 -82.44 83.46
C THR A 29 -198.72 -83.93 83.10
N LYS A 30 -199.51 -84.80 83.75
CA LYS A 30 -199.56 -86.23 83.42
C LYS A 30 -200.25 -86.51 82.08
N LYS A 31 -201.31 -85.76 81.74
CA LYS A 31 -202.03 -85.91 80.47
C LYS A 31 -201.19 -85.46 79.27
N LEU A 32 -200.36 -84.43 79.46
CA LEU A 32 -199.38 -83.96 78.47
C LEU A 32 -198.28 -85.01 78.16
N LEU A 33 -197.94 -85.89 79.11
CA LEU A 33 -196.88 -86.90 78.96
C LEU A 33 -197.31 -88.16 78.18
N THR A 34 -198.61 -88.37 77.94
CA THR A 34 -199.12 -89.52 77.19
C THR A 34 -199.51 -89.20 75.74
N ASP A 35 -199.31 -87.95 75.31
CA ASP A 35 -199.70 -87.50 73.97
C ASP A 35 -198.58 -87.77 72.94
N ARG A 36 -198.86 -88.66 71.99
CA ARG A 36 -197.95 -89.03 70.89
C ARG A 36 -197.54 -87.82 70.05
N GLY A 37 -198.44 -86.83 69.87
CA GLY A 37 -198.14 -85.62 69.09
C GLY A 37 -197.05 -84.76 69.73
N ALA A 38 -197.08 -84.63 71.06
CA ALA A 38 -196.10 -83.85 71.82
C ALA A 38 -194.69 -84.45 71.76
N TYR A 39 -194.59 -85.78 71.81
CA TYR A 39 -193.30 -86.48 71.70
C TYR A 39 -192.68 -86.31 70.31
N ILE A 40 -193.49 -86.35 69.24
CA ILE A 40 -193.04 -86.10 67.87
C ILE A 40 -192.48 -84.68 67.74
N SER A 41 -193.21 -83.65 68.19
CA SER A 41 -192.71 -82.27 68.12
C SER A 41 -191.45 -82.03 68.98
N PHE A 42 -191.31 -82.70 70.12
CA PHE A 42 -190.06 -82.64 70.88
C PHE A 42 -188.88 -83.23 70.09
N LEU A 43 -189.07 -84.39 69.45
CA LEU A 43 -188.04 -84.99 68.60
C LEU A 43 -187.70 -84.10 67.39
N GLU A 44 -188.69 -83.46 66.77
CA GLU A 44 -188.48 -82.50 65.68
C GLU A 44 -187.64 -81.30 66.13
N ILE A 45 -187.97 -80.69 67.27
CA ILE A 45 -187.20 -79.57 67.82
C ILE A 45 -185.76 -80.01 68.15
N GLN A 46 -185.57 -81.20 68.71
CA GLN A 46 -184.22 -81.68 69.01
C GLN A 46 -183.44 -81.99 67.73
N LEU A 47 -184.09 -82.55 66.70
CA LEU A 47 -183.50 -82.73 65.38
C LEU A 47 -183.16 -81.39 64.71
N GLU A 48 -183.99 -80.37 64.86
CA GLU A 48 -183.75 -79.02 64.34
C GLU A 48 -182.56 -78.36 65.06
N ARG A 49 -182.48 -78.48 66.40
CA ARG A 49 -181.33 -78.02 67.19
C ARG A 49 -180.04 -78.75 66.83
N VAL A 50 -180.10 -80.06 66.66
CA VAL A 50 -178.95 -80.86 66.21
C VAL A 50 -178.56 -80.47 64.79
N SER A 51 -179.51 -80.22 63.89
CA SER A 51 -179.24 -79.76 62.52
C SER A 51 -178.61 -78.36 62.49
N ALA A 52 -179.10 -77.43 63.31
CA ALA A 52 -178.52 -76.10 63.46
C ALA A 52 -177.10 -76.17 64.07
N ALA A 53 -176.89 -77.02 65.07
CA ALA A 53 -175.56 -77.27 65.64
C ALA A 53 -174.61 -77.88 64.59
N CYS A 54 -175.06 -78.86 63.81
CA CYS A 54 -174.28 -79.47 62.73
C CYS A 54 -173.92 -78.46 61.62
N LEU A 55 -174.86 -77.58 61.23
CA LEU A 55 -174.58 -76.50 60.28
C LEU A 55 -173.60 -75.48 60.84
N HIS A 56 -173.73 -75.14 62.13
CA HIS A 56 -172.80 -74.25 62.80
C HIS A 56 -171.39 -74.85 62.89
N THR A 57 -171.25 -76.13 63.25
CA THR A 57 -169.97 -76.83 63.24
C THR A 57 -169.37 -76.86 61.84
N LYS A 58 -170.15 -77.15 60.79
CA LYS A 58 -169.67 -77.08 59.40
C LYS A 58 -169.21 -75.68 58.99
N SER A 59 -169.91 -74.63 59.43
CA SER A 59 -169.51 -73.25 59.19
C SER A 59 -168.20 -72.92 59.89
N LEU A 60 -168.02 -73.39 61.13
CA LEU A 60 -166.77 -73.23 61.88
C LEU A 60 -165.64 -74.04 61.23
N GLU A 61 -165.89 -75.26 60.75
CA GLU A 61 -164.91 -76.07 60.00
C GLU A 61 -164.45 -75.34 58.73
N SER A 62 -165.38 -74.76 57.96
CA SER A 62 -165.03 -73.93 56.79
C SER A 62 -164.20 -72.71 57.18
N GLN A 63 -164.59 -72.01 58.24
CA GLN A 63 -163.85 -70.84 58.73
C GLN A 63 -162.44 -71.21 59.21
N ILE A 64 -162.30 -72.33 59.93
CA ILE A 64 -161.00 -72.86 60.37
C ILE A 64 -160.15 -73.24 59.16
N HIS A 65 -160.73 -73.88 58.15
CA HIS A 65 -160.03 -74.22 56.92
C HIS A 65 -159.55 -72.97 56.18
N ASP A 66 -160.40 -71.96 56.01
CA ASP A 66 -160.03 -70.69 55.37
C ASP A 66 -158.92 -69.97 56.16
N MET A 67 -159.02 -69.96 57.49
CA MET A 67 -157.96 -69.42 58.36
C MET A 67 -156.65 -70.20 58.21
N HIS A 68 -156.69 -71.53 58.12
CA HIS A 68 -155.51 -72.37 57.94
C HIS A 68 -154.81 -72.06 56.61
N VAL A 69 -155.57 -71.97 55.51
CA VAL A 69 -155.05 -71.58 54.19
C VAL A 69 -154.45 -70.17 54.23
N GLN A 70 -155.08 -69.23 54.94
CA GLN A 70 -154.53 -67.89 55.12
C GLN A 70 -153.23 -67.88 55.93
N ILE A 71 -153.15 -68.67 57.00
CA ILE A 71 -151.94 -68.82 57.82
C ILE A 71 -150.80 -69.37 56.97
N GLU A 72 -151.03 -70.45 56.23
CA GLU A 72 -150.02 -71.03 55.32
C GLU A 72 -149.55 -70.02 54.26
N ALA A 73 -150.48 -69.25 53.68
CA ALA A 73 -150.15 -68.20 52.73
C ALA A 73 -149.33 -67.06 53.39
N THR A 74 -149.63 -66.69 54.63
CA THR A 74 -148.84 -65.70 55.37
C THR A 74 -147.47 -66.23 55.76
N ASP A 75 -147.36 -67.49 56.16
CA ASP A 75 -146.07 -68.13 56.48
C ASP A 75 -145.17 -68.19 55.24
N GLY A 76 -145.75 -68.49 54.07
CA GLY A 76 -145.04 -68.39 52.79
C GLY A 76 -144.53 -66.97 52.50
N LYS A 77 -145.33 -65.94 52.77
CA LYS A 77 -144.93 -64.52 52.64
C LYS A 77 -143.82 -64.16 53.64
N VAL A 78 -143.94 -64.58 54.89
CA VAL A 78 -142.94 -64.34 55.94
C VAL A 78 -141.61 -65.01 55.57
N ALA A 79 -141.63 -66.25 55.11
CA ALA A 79 -140.45 -66.96 54.62
C ALA A 79 -139.78 -66.21 53.44
N THR A 80 -140.58 -65.67 52.52
CA THR A 80 -140.10 -64.87 51.38
C THR A 80 -139.45 -63.56 51.84
N VAL A 81 -140.09 -62.83 52.75
CA VAL A 81 -139.54 -61.59 53.34
C VAL A 81 -138.27 -61.87 54.12
N ALA A 82 -138.21 -62.96 54.90
CA ALA A 82 -137.00 -63.36 55.61
C ALA A 82 -135.83 -63.65 54.66
N LYS A 83 -136.10 -64.31 53.52
CA LYS A 83 -135.10 -64.53 52.47
C LYS A 83 -134.63 -63.22 51.85
N LEU A 84 -135.55 -62.29 51.54
CA LEU A 84 -135.20 -60.96 51.03
C LEU A 84 -134.36 -60.16 52.03
N LEU A 85 -134.72 -60.19 53.31
CA LEU A 85 -133.96 -59.53 54.38
C LEU A 85 -132.54 -60.08 54.49
N LYS A 86 -132.39 -61.41 54.43
CA LYS A 86 -131.06 -62.05 54.44
C LYS A 86 -130.23 -61.66 53.22
N MET A 87 -130.83 -61.66 52.02
CA MET A 87 -130.15 -61.20 50.81
C MET A 87 -129.77 -59.72 50.89
N HIS A 88 -130.64 -58.87 51.45
CA HIS A 88 -130.36 -57.45 51.65
C HIS A 88 -129.24 -57.20 52.67
N GLN A 89 -129.22 -57.95 53.78
CA GLN A 89 -128.14 -57.92 54.77
C GLN A 89 -126.80 -58.36 54.15
N GLN A 90 -126.80 -59.44 53.34
CA GLN A 90 -125.61 -59.89 52.63
C GLN A 90 -125.13 -58.83 51.62
N HIS A 91 -126.02 -58.33 50.77
CA HIS A 91 -125.67 -57.27 49.80
C HIS A 91 -125.13 -56.01 50.49
N THR A 92 -125.71 -55.62 51.62
CA THR A 92 -125.23 -54.47 52.41
C THR A 92 -123.85 -54.75 53.00
N GLY A 93 -123.62 -55.96 53.51
CA GLY A 93 -122.30 -56.39 54.00
C GLY A 93 -121.23 -56.37 52.91
N ASP A 94 -121.53 -56.96 51.75
CA ASP A 94 -120.66 -57.00 50.58
C ASP A 94 -120.33 -55.57 50.08
N LEU A 95 -121.34 -54.69 50.04
CA LEU A 95 -121.18 -53.29 49.65
C LEU A 95 -120.32 -52.51 50.67
N MET A 96 -120.52 -52.71 51.97
CA MET A 96 -119.69 -52.08 53.01
C MET A 96 -118.25 -52.55 52.94
N GLN A 97 -118.02 -53.84 52.69
CA GLN A 97 -116.68 -54.41 52.54
C GLN A 97 -115.99 -53.85 51.29
N SER A 98 -116.66 -53.82 50.14
CA SER A 98 -116.14 -53.23 48.89
C SER A 98 -115.79 -51.76 49.08
N ASN A 99 -116.71 -50.95 49.64
CA ASN A 99 -116.47 -49.54 49.88
C ASN A 99 -115.29 -49.31 50.84
N THR A 100 -115.14 -50.16 51.87
CA THR A 100 -114.01 -50.06 52.81
C THR A 100 -112.68 -50.36 52.12
N GLN A 101 -112.66 -51.37 51.25
CA GLN A 101 -111.47 -51.68 50.44
C GLN A 101 -111.13 -50.55 49.48
N ASP A 102 -112.13 -50.02 48.75
CA ASP A 102 -111.95 -48.90 47.82
C ASP A 102 -111.43 -47.66 48.55
N ILE A 103 -112.02 -47.28 49.70
CA ILE A 103 -111.53 -46.19 50.54
C ILE A 103 -110.08 -46.43 50.97
N GLY A 104 -109.73 -47.65 51.39
CA GLY A 104 -108.35 -47.99 51.77
C GLY A 104 -107.37 -47.82 50.60
N THR A 105 -107.74 -48.28 49.40
CA THR A 105 -106.90 -48.09 48.20
C THR A 105 -106.77 -46.62 47.82
N MET A 106 -107.84 -45.83 47.89
CA MET A 106 -107.81 -44.40 47.63
C MET A 106 -106.93 -43.66 48.64
N GLN A 107 -107.01 -44.02 49.93
CA GLN A 107 -106.16 -43.46 50.97
C GLN A 107 -104.68 -43.75 50.70
N SER A 108 -104.34 -45.00 50.34
CA SER A 108 -102.97 -45.37 49.99
C SER A 108 -102.45 -44.60 48.78
N LEU A 109 -103.29 -44.40 47.75
CA LEU A 109 -102.93 -43.59 46.58
C LEU A 109 -102.72 -42.12 46.94
N ILE A 110 -103.57 -41.54 47.79
CA ILE A 110 -103.44 -40.15 48.25
C ILE A 110 -102.12 -39.96 49.01
N GLU A 111 -101.74 -40.92 49.85
CA GLU A 111 -100.46 -40.89 50.56
C GLU A 111 -99.27 -40.98 49.59
N ALA A 112 -99.30 -41.91 48.64
CA ALA A 112 -98.26 -42.02 47.62
C ALA A 112 -98.12 -40.73 46.77
N ILE A 113 -99.24 -40.10 46.41
CA ILE A 113 -99.24 -38.80 45.71
C ILE A 113 -98.65 -37.71 46.60
N ARG A 114 -99.00 -37.68 47.89
CA ARG A 114 -98.44 -36.70 48.84
C ARG A 114 -96.93 -36.84 48.98
N ASP A 115 -96.42 -38.06 49.09
CA ASP A 115 -94.99 -38.33 49.22
C ASP A 115 -94.23 -37.94 47.95
N THR A 116 -94.76 -38.28 46.77
CA THR A 116 -94.17 -37.90 45.48
C THR A 116 -94.17 -36.39 45.27
N VAL A 117 -95.25 -35.68 45.60
CA VAL A 117 -95.32 -34.21 45.55
C VAL A 117 -94.31 -33.59 46.51
N THR A 118 -94.16 -34.14 47.72
CA THR A 118 -93.17 -33.66 48.69
C THR A 118 -91.74 -33.87 48.17
N ALA A 119 -91.44 -35.05 47.61
CA ALA A 119 -90.16 -35.36 47.01
C ALA A 119 -89.85 -34.40 45.85
N HIS A 120 -90.77 -34.21 44.91
CA HIS A 120 -90.61 -33.25 43.81
C HIS A 120 -90.44 -31.82 44.32
N GLY A 121 -91.17 -31.39 45.35
CA GLY A 121 -91.01 -30.07 45.97
C GLY A 121 -89.64 -29.87 46.63
N THR A 122 -89.01 -30.93 47.15
CA THR A 122 -87.61 -30.84 47.61
C THR A 122 -86.61 -30.82 46.45
N GLN A 123 -86.87 -31.55 45.37
CA GLN A 123 -86.02 -31.54 44.17
C GLN A 123 -86.05 -30.19 43.48
N LEU A 124 -87.22 -29.58 43.31
CA LEU A 124 -87.36 -28.24 42.74
C LEU A 124 -86.54 -27.21 43.52
N ARG A 125 -86.66 -27.17 44.85
CA ARG A 125 -85.85 -26.26 45.68
C ARG A 125 -84.34 -26.48 45.55
N ARG A 126 -83.90 -27.73 45.33
CA ARG A 126 -82.48 -28.02 45.07
C ARG A 126 -82.04 -27.55 43.69
N LEU A 127 -82.90 -27.69 42.69
CA LEU A 127 -82.64 -27.18 41.34
C LEU A 127 -82.58 -25.66 41.33
N ASP A 128 -83.51 -24.98 42.03
CA ASP A 128 -83.50 -23.52 42.19
C ASP A 128 -82.20 -23.04 42.85
N ALA A 129 -81.77 -23.69 43.94
CA ALA A 129 -80.51 -23.34 44.60
C ALA A 129 -79.29 -23.51 43.67
N ARG A 130 -79.23 -24.62 42.92
CA ARG A 130 -78.17 -24.86 41.93
C ARG A 130 -78.21 -23.86 40.78
N GLN A 131 -79.38 -23.42 40.38
CA GLN A 131 -79.54 -22.41 39.35
C GLN A 131 -78.99 -21.06 39.84
N CYS A 132 -79.32 -20.64 41.05
CA CYS A 132 -78.74 -19.43 41.65
C CYS A 132 -77.20 -19.51 41.73
N GLU A 133 -76.65 -20.64 42.16
CA GLU A 133 -75.18 -20.85 42.20
C GLU A 133 -74.55 -20.75 40.81
N ALA A 134 -75.21 -21.29 39.77
CA ALA A 134 -74.74 -21.22 38.40
C ALA A 134 -74.81 -19.80 37.82
N ASP A 135 -75.86 -19.05 38.16
CA ASP A 135 -76.02 -17.65 37.76
C ASP A 135 -74.95 -16.76 38.43
N ASP A 136 -74.69 -16.95 39.72
CA ASP A 136 -73.62 -16.26 40.47
C ASP A 136 -72.24 -16.57 39.88
N ALA A 137 -71.98 -17.84 39.55
CA ALA A 137 -70.74 -18.27 38.91
C ALA A 137 -70.57 -17.63 37.52
N THR A 138 -71.67 -17.57 36.74
CA THR A 138 -71.68 -16.95 35.41
C THR A 138 -71.40 -15.45 35.51
N GLN A 139 -72.07 -14.74 36.41
CA GLN A 139 -71.83 -13.32 36.63
C GLN A 139 -70.39 -13.05 37.10
N THR A 140 -69.86 -13.90 37.99
CA THR A 140 -68.47 -13.81 38.43
C THR A 140 -67.51 -14.02 37.25
N MET A 141 -67.77 -14.99 36.37
CA MET A 141 -66.94 -15.23 35.20
C MET A 141 -67.01 -14.07 34.20
N GLU A 142 -68.19 -13.51 33.94
CA GLU A 142 -68.36 -12.34 33.08
C GLU A 142 -67.59 -11.12 33.60
N THR A 143 -67.66 -10.85 34.91
CA THR A 143 -66.93 -9.73 35.52
C THR A 143 -65.42 -9.91 35.39
N LYS A 144 -64.90 -11.13 35.61
CA LYS A 144 -63.47 -11.44 35.42
C LYS A 144 -63.05 -11.27 33.96
N LEU A 145 -63.83 -11.79 33.01
CA LEU A 145 -63.53 -11.64 31.58
C LEU A 145 -63.52 -10.17 31.15
N ARG A 146 -64.46 -9.35 31.65
CA ARG A 146 -64.45 -7.90 31.40
C ARG A 146 -63.18 -7.25 31.94
N GLN A 147 -62.79 -7.57 33.17
CA GLN A 147 -61.55 -7.08 33.76
C GLN A 147 -60.32 -7.51 32.94
N GLU A 148 -60.25 -8.76 32.50
CA GLU A 148 -59.14 -9.27 31.67
C GLU A 148 -59.07 -8.54 30.31
N ILE A 149 -60.22 -8.27 29.69
CA ILE A 149 -60.30 -7.47 28.45
C ILE A 149 -59.80 -6.05 28.70
N ASP A 150 -60.26 -5.37 29.76
CA ASP A 150 -59.83 -4.01 30.10
C ASP A 150 -58.31 -3.95 30.38
N HIS A 151 -57.78 -4.94 31.10
CA HIS A 151 -56.34 -5.06 31.34
C HIS A 151 -55.56 -5.30 30.04
N ALA A 152 -56.07 -6.15 29.14
CA ALA A 152 -55.43 -6.41 27.86
C ALA A 152 -55.41 -5.17 26.96
N ILE A 153 -56.50 -4.38 26.95
CA ILE A 153 -56.58 -3.11 26.24
C ILE A 153 -55.56 -2.13 26.80
N ALA A 154 -55.53 -1.91 28.12
CA ALA A 154 -54.60 -0.98 28.76
C ALA A 154 -53.13 -1.36 28.52
N ASN A 155 -52.80 -2.65 28.61
CA ASN A 155 -51.46 -3.15 28.30
C ASN A 155 -51.10 -2.95 26.81
N GLY A 156 -52.06 -3.15 25.91
CA GLY A 156 -51.87 -2.92 24.48
C GLY A 156 -51.62 -1.44 24.15
N GLU A 157 -52.35 -0.52 24.79
CA GLU A 157 -52.16 0.93 24.64
C GLU A 157 -50.79 1.36 25.16
N LEU A 158 -50.37 0.89 26.33
CA LEU A 158 -49.04 1.18 26.89
C LEU A 158 -47.91 0.66 26.00
N ALA A 159 -48.06 -0.56 25.46
CA ALA A 159 -47.09 -1.13 24.54
C ALA A 159 -46.99 -0.33 23.24
N LYS A 160 -48.14 0.14 22.71
CA LYS A 160 -48.19 1.01 21.53
C LYS A 160 -47.49 2.34 21.79
N GLU A 161 -47.79 3.03 22.89
CA GLU A 161 -47.14 4.29 23.26
C GLU A 161 -45.62 4.13 23.42
N THR A 162 -45.20 3.04 24.08
CA THR A 162 -43.78 2.71 24.25
C THR A 162 -43.09 2.50 22.89
N MET A 163 -43.74 1.80 21.96
CA MET A 163 -43.21 1.55 20.62
C MET A 163 -43.14 2.85 19.81
N GLU A 164 -44.15 3.71 19.87
CA GLU A 164 -44.15 5.02 19.21
C GLU A 164 -42.99 5.90 19.71
N LEU A 165 -42.73 5.90 21.02
CA LEU A 165 -41.60 6.63 21.60
C LEU A 165 -40.25 6.07 21.13
N HIS A 166 -40.11 4.75 21.01
CA HIS A 166 -38.90 4.12 20.44
C HIS A 166 -38.71 4.50 18.97
N VAL A 167 -39.78 4.46 18.18
CA VAL A 167 -39.76 4.85 16.76
C VAL A 167 -39.34 6.31 16.64
N GLN A 168 -39.92 7.23 17.43
CA GLN A 168 -39.52 8.64 17.43
C GLN A 168 -38.04 8.81 17.78
N ARG A 169 -37.56 8.14 18.83
CA ARG A 169 -36.14 8.16 19.23
C ARG A 169 -35.21 7.67 18.11
N TYR A 170 -35.61 6.61 17.41
CA TYR A 170 -34.84 6.10 16.26
C TYR A 170 -34.79 7.11 15.13
N HIS A 171 -35.92 7.74 14.78
CA HIS A 171 -35.95 8.79 13.76
C HIS A 171 -35.05 9.98 14.12
N THR A 172 -35.09 10.45 15.37
CA THR A 172 -34.20 11.53 15.84
C THR A 172 -32.73 11.12 15.76
N LEU A 173 -32.38 9.90 16.16
CA LEU A 173 -31.01 9.39 16.08
C LEU A 173 -30.54 9.27 14.64
N HIS A 174 -31.38 8.72 13.76
CA HIS A 174 -31.10 8.58 12.34
C HIS A 174 -30.88 9.94 11.68
N ALA A 175 -31.75 10.93 11.95
CA ALA A 175 -31.59 12.29 11.45
C ALA A 175 -30.28 12.94 11.94
N ALA A 176 -29.93 12.76 13.21
CA ALA A 176 -28.66 13.25 13.75
C ALA A 176 -27.44 12.56 13.11
N GLN A 177 -27.50 11.25 12.85
CA GLN A 177 -26.45 10.52 12.14
C GLN A 177 -26.32 10.98 10.68
N GLN A 178 -27.44 11.18 9.99
CA GLN A 178 -27.47 11.68 8.62
C GLN A 178 -26.87 13.09 8.53
N ALA A 179 -27.20 13.98 9.47
CA ALA A 179 -26.62 15.31 9.56
C ALA A 179 -25.10 15.27 9.80
N LYS A 180 -24.61 14.37 10.68
CA LYS A 180 -23.17 14.16 10.89
C LYS A 180 -22.48 13.68 9.62
N TRP A 181 -23.08 12.72 8.91
CA TRP A 181 -22.54 12.21 7.65
C TRP A 181 -22.46 13.30 6.57
N GLN A 182 -23.51 14.11 6.44
CA GLN A 182 -23.53 15.25 5.53
C GLN A 182 -22.45 16.27 5.89
N ALA A 183 -22.28 16.60 7.18
CA ALA A 183 -21.23 17.52 7.64
C ALA A 183 -19.82 16.99 7.31
N ILE A 184 -19.55 15.70 7.54
CA ILE A 184 -18.28 15.07 7.16
C ILE A 184 -18.08 15.12 5.65
N HIS A 185 -19.12 14.86 4.86
CA HIS A 185 -19.03 14.92 3.41
C HIS A 185 -18.69 16.33 2.90
N VAL A 186 -19.33 17.36 3.46
CA VAL A 186 -19.03 18.77 3.13
C VAL A 186 -17.59 19.11 3.54
N ALA A 187 -17.18 18.79 4.76
CA ALA A 187 -15.81 19.05 5.24
C ALA A 187 -14.76 18.33 4.38
N HIS A 188 -15.05 17.10 3.92
CA HIS A 188 -14.17 16.38 3.01
C HIS A 188 -14.04 17.09 1.65
N GLN A 189 -15.15 17.56 1.08
CA GLN A 189 -15.12 18.32 -0.17
C GLN A 189 -14.35 19.65 -0.02
N GLU A 190 -14.49 20.34 1.12
CA GLU A 190 -13.72 21.54 1.44
C GLU A 190 -12.23 21.24 1.53
N LEU A 191 -11.84 20.20 2.28
CA LEU A 191 -10.44 19.78 2.39
C LEU A 191 -9.84 19.43 1.02
N VAL A 192 -10.57 18.71 0.17
CA VAL A 192 -10.11 18.39 -1.19
C VAL A 192 -9.88 19.66 -2.00
N ARG A 193 -10.75 20.67 -1.89
CA ARG A 193 -10.55 21.97 -2.55
C ARG A 193 -9.34 22.72 -1.99
N GLU A 194 -9.15 22.71 -0.67
CA GLU A 194 -8.01 23.37 -0.02
C GLU A 194 -6.67 22.73 -0.42
N VAL A 195 -6.61 21.39 -0.46
CA VAL A 195 -5.44 20.64 -0.93
C VAL A 195 -5.15 20.97 -2.38
N ALA A 196 -6.15 20.90 -3.26
CA ALA A 196 -5.97 21.25 -4.67
C ALA A 196 -5.49 22.70 -4.87
N ALA A 197 -6.01 23.64 -4.08
CA ALA A 197 -5.56 25.03 -4.10
C ALA A 197 -4.12 25.17 -3.55
N GLY A 198 -3.75 24.38 -2.53
CA GLY A 198 -2.39 24.30 -2.00
C GLY A 198 -1.40 23.78 -3.04
N ASP A 199 -1.73 22.67 -3.70
CA ASP A 199 -0.93 22.07 -4.76
C ASP A 199 -0.73 23.05 -5.92
N ALA A 200 -1.79 23.73 -6.36
CA ALA A 200 -1.70 24.75 -7.40
C ALA A 200 -0.78 25.92 -7.00
N ARG A 201 -0.87 26.39 -5.75
CA ARG A 201 0.05 27.43 -5.23
C ARG A 201 1.50 26.94 -5.17
N SER A 202 1.73 25.71 -4.73
CA SER A 202 3.07 25.12 -4.66
C SER A 202 3.69 24.94 -6.03
N LEU A 203 2.92 24.45 -7.01
CA LEU A 203 3.34 24.34 -8.41
C LEU A 203 3.69 25.71 -8.97
N ALA A 204 2.79 26.69 -8.84
CA ALA A 204 3.03 28.05 -9.33
C ALA A 204 4.27 28.70 -8.70
N HIS A 205 4.49 28.51 -7.39
CA HIS A 205 5.70 28.98 -6.72
C HIS A 205 6.96 28.28 -7.25
N THR A 206 6.91 26.96 -7.42
CA THR A 206 8.06 26.18 -7.92
C THR A 206 8.40 26.57 -9.35
N ASP A 207 7.39 26.73 -10.22
CA ASP A 207 7.57 27.20 -11.59
C ASP A 207 8.17 28.61 -11.63
N ALA A 208 7.71 29.52 -10.76
CA ALA A 208 8.27 30.86 -10.65
C ALA A 208 9.75 30.85 -10.21
N VAL A 209 10.13 30.01 -9.24
CA VAL A 209 11.52 29.86 -8.80
C VAL A 209 12.39 29.25 -9.91
N VAL A 210 11.90 28.22 -10.60
CA VAL A 210 12.62 27.60 -11.73
C VAL A 210 12.82 28.61 -12.86
N GLN A 211 11.80 29.42 -13.15
CA GLN A 211 11.88 30.46 -14.16
C GLN A 211 12.89 31.54 -13.77
N GLN A 212 12.87 32.02 -12.52
CA GLN A 212 13.85 32.96 -12.01
C GLN A 212 15.28 32.41 -12.12
N LEU A 213 15.51 31.15 -11.73
CA LEU A 213 16.82 30.50 -11.84
C LEU A 213 17.28 30.39 -13.30
N ARG A 214 16.37 30.13 -14.24
CA ARG A 214 16.69 30.11 -15.67
C ARG A 214 17.10 31.49 -16.17
N GLU A 215 16.38 32.53 -15.77
CA GLU A 215 16.69 33.93 -16.13
C GLU A 215 18.04 34.36 -15.54
N ASP A 216 18.30 34.06 -14.27
CA ASP A 216 19.59 34.34 -13.62
C ASP A 216 20.74 33.56 -14.27
N MET A 217 20.51 32.29 -14.64
CA MET A 217 21.50 31.47 -15.35
C MET A 217 21.77 32.00 -16.76
N GLN A 218 20.76 32.44 -17.50
CA GLN A 218 20.92 33.07 -18.81
C GLN A 218 21.68 34.39 -18.69
N ALA A 219 21.34 35.22 -17.70
CA ALA A 219 22.02 36.50 -17.46
C ALA A 219 23.50 36.30 -17.09
N THR A 220 23.80 35.34 -16.19
CA THR A 220 25.18 35.01 -15.80
C THR A 220 25.98 34.40 -16.95
N THR A 221 25.37 33.50 -17.74
CA THR A 221 26.00 32.94 -18.94
C THR A 221 26.32 34.04 -19.93
N GLY A 222 25.37 34.94 -20.23
CA GLY A 222 25.60 36.08 -21.12
C GLY A 222 26.67 37.04 -20.62
N ALA A 223 26.75 37.28 -19.30
CA ALA A 223 27.83 38.08 -18.71
C ALA A 223 29.20 37.38 -18.87
N LEU A 224 29.28 36.06 -18.64
CA LEU A 224 30.50 35.29 -18.85
C LEU A 224 30.94 35.30 -20.31
N GLU A 225 30.02 35.10 -21.26
CA GLU A 225 30.28 35.19 -22.70
C GLU A 225 30.80 36.59 -23.09
N ALA A 226 30.22 37.66 -22.54
CA ALA A 226 30.70 39.02 -22.77
C ALA A 226 32.12 39.24 -22.22
N THR A 227 32.42 38.76 -21.01
CA THR A 227 33.78 38.84 -20.45
C THR A 227 34.79 38.03 -21.25
N LEU A 228 34.39 36.84 -21.74
CA LEU A 228 35.22 36.00 -22.60
C LEU A 228 35.54 36.74 -23.91
N ALA A 229 34.54 37.33 -24.57
CA ALA A 229 34.73 38.12 -25.77
C ALA A 229 35.68 39.31 -25.54
N GLU A 230 35.52 40.02 -24.41
CA GLU A 230 36.43 41.11 -24.05
C GLU A 230 37.88 40.62 -23.85
N HIS A 231 38.06 39.47 -23.18
CA HIS A 231 39.37 38.85 -22.98
C HIS A 231 39.99 38.38 -24.30
N GLU A 232 39.20 37.79 -25.20
CA GLU A 232 39.65 37.43 -26.55
C GLU A 232 40.11 38.66 -27.33
N ASP A 233 39.37 39.77 -27.29
CA ASP A 233 39.75 41.00 -27.98
C ASP A 233 40.96 41.69 -27.34
N LYS A 234 41.11 41.62 -26.01
CA LYS A 234 42.36 42.02 -25.33
C LYS A 234 43.54 41.15 -25.78
N ALA A 235 43.36 39.84 -25.87
CA ALA A 235 44.39 38.91 -26.32
C ALA A 235 44.78 39.16 -27.78
N LYS A 236 43.81 39.39 -28.68
CA LYS A 236 44.07 39.80 -30.07
C LYS A 236 44.89 41.08 -30.13
N ARG A 237 44.49 42.13 -29.39
CA ARG A 237 45.24 43.40 -29.32
C ARG A 237 46.66 43.22 -28.78
N ALA A 238 46.81 42.46 -27.70
CA ALA A 238 48.13 42.16 -27.13
C ALA A 238 49.01 41.40 -28.12
N ARG A 239 48.46 40.40 -28.83
CA ARG A 239 49.16 39.69 -29.89
C ARG A 239 49.62 40.64 -30.99
N THR A 240 48.74 41.49 -31.51
CA THR A 240 49.10 42.48 -32.54
C THR A 240 50.18 43.46 -32.04
N ALA A 241 50.11 43.90 -30.77
CA ALA A 241 51.14 44.76 -30.18
C ALA A 241 52.51 44.06 -30.08
N VAL A 242 52.54 42.78 -29.71
CA VAL A 242 53.77 41.97 -29.70
C VAL A 242 54.31 41.79 -31.12
N GLU A 243 53.45 41.46 -32.10
CA GLU A 243 53.84 41.34 -33.50
C GLU A 243 54.44 42.65 -34.04
N GLN A 244 53.83 43.80 -33.71
CA GLN A 244 54.34 45.12 -34.06
C GLN A 244 55.68 45.44 -33.37
N PHE A 245 55.80 45.15 -32.07
CA PHE A 245 57.05 45.34 -31.33
C PHE A 245 58.19 44.51 -31.94
N CYS A 246 57.94 43.23 -32.22
CA CYS A 246 58.89 42.35 -32.91
C CYS A 246 59.26 42.90 -34.29
N ALA A 247 58.28 43.37 -35.08
CA ALA A 247 58.56 43.96 -36.38
C ALA A 247 59.45 45.22 -36.29
N VAL A 248 59.22 46.09 -35.30
CA VAL A 248 60.05 47.27 -35.04
C VAL A 248 61.46 46.88 -34.61
N GLU A 249 61.61 45.91 -33.69
CA GLU A 249 62.93 45.44 -33.25
C GLU A 249 63.70 44.73 -34.37
N ILE A 250 63.02 43.93 -35.21
CA ILE A 250 63.61 43.34 -36.42
C ILE A 250 64.08 44.44 -37.38
N ALA A 251 63.26 45.46 -37.64
CA ALA A 251 63.63 46.57 -38.50
C ALA A 251 64.81 47.37 -37.94
N ARG A 252 64.83 47.62 -36.62
CA ARG A 252 65.92 48.31 -35.93
C ARG A 252 67.22 47.52 -36.00
N ALA A 253 67.16 46.21 -35.77
CA ALA A 253 68.30 45.31 -35.93
C ALA A 253 68.78 45.29 -37.38
N GLY A 254 67.85 45.25 -38.35
CA GLY A 254 68.13 45.37 -39.79
C GLY A 254 68.91 46.66 -40.11
N CYS A 255 68.40 47.82 -39.74
CA CYS A 255 69.08 49.10 -39.96
C CYS A 255 70.45 49.18 -39.28
N ALA A 256 70.61 48.59 -38.09
CA ALA A 256 71.90 48.55 -37.40
C ALA A 256 72.92 47.65 -38.13
N VAL A 257 72.46 46.56 -38.75
CA VAL A 257 73.28 45.69 -39.61
C VAL A 257 73.64 46.40 -40.90
N ASP A 258 72.68 47.05 -41.56
CA ASP A 258 72.91 47.82 -42.80
C ASP A 258 73.94 48.94 -42.57
N ALA A 259 73.81 49.71 -41.49
CA ALA A 259 74.79 50.75 -41.13
C ALA A 259 76.20 50.17 -40.89
N LYS A 260 76.31 48.95 -40.34
CA LYS A 260 77.60 48.26 -40.19
C LYS A 260 78.16 47.78 -41.53
N LEU A 261 77.30 47.31 -42.43
CA LEU A 261 77.68 46.91 -43.79
C LEU A 261 78.17 48.12 -44.58
N GLU A 262 77.46 49.25 -44.55
CA GLU A 262 77.88 50.51 -45.19
C GLU A 262 79.23 51.00 -44.65
N ALA A 263 79.44 50.94 -43.33
CA ALA A 263 80.73 51.28 -42.72
C ALA A 263 81.86 50.33 -43.16
N MET A 264 81.57 49.03 -43.30
CA MET A 264 82.51 48.06 -43.86
C MET A 264 82.84 48.34 -45.32
N GLU A 265 81.86 48.69 -46.16
CA GLU A 265 82.06 49.07 -47.56
C GLU A 265 82.90 50.34 -47.69
N GLN A 266 82.64 51.38 -46.88
CA GLN A 266 83.47 52.59 -46.85
C GLN A 266 84.91 52.28 -46.44
N ASN A 267 85.13 51.40 -45.47
CA ASN A 267 86.46 50.92 -45.10
C ASN A 267 87.14 50.13 -46.24
N ALA A 268 86.38 49.31 -46.96
CA ALA A 268 86.90 48.57 -48.11
C ALA A 268 87.33 49.52 -49.25
N LEU A 269 86.57 50.58 -49.50
CA LEU A 269 86.93 51.64 -50.46
C LEU A 269 88.20 52.39 -50.03
N LEU A 270 88.32 52.75 -48.76
CA LEU A 270 89.55 53.37 -48.22
C LEU A 270 90.76 52.44 -48.37
N MET A 271 90.61 51.15 -48.06
CA MET A 271 91.66 50.16 -48.28
C MET A 271 92.05 50.05 -49.76
N HIS A 272 91.07 50.05 -50.67
CA HIS A 272 91.31 50.04 -52.11
C HIS A 272 92.12 51.26 -52.57
N ASP A 273 91.81 52.44 -52.06
CA ASP A 273 92.50 53.69 -52.38
C ASP A 273 93.95 53.72 -51.85
N HIS A 274 94.18 53.18 -50.64
CA HIS A 274 95.53 52.96 -50.11
C HIS A 274 96.34 52.00 -50.98
N LEU A 275 95.70 50.94 -51.49
CA LEU A 275 96.32 49.95 -52.37
C LEU A 275 96.69 50.58 -53.72
N GLN A 276 95.79 51.37 -54.34
CA GLN A 276 96.08 52.13 -55.55
C GLN A 276 97.25 53.10 -55.37
N ARG A 277 97.28 53.85 -54.26
CA ARG A 277 98.38 54.78 -53.94
C ARG A 277 99.72 54.05 -53.77
N ALA A 278 99.73 52.85 -53.17
CA ALA A 278 100.93 52.02 -53.07
C ALA A 278 101.38 51.49 -54.43
N GLN A 279 100.44 51.08 -55.28
CA GLN A 279 100.69 50.58 -56.63
C GLN A 279 101.26 51.66 -57.56
N LEU A 280 100.80 52.91 -57.41
CA LEU A 280 101.29 54.08 -58.13
C LEU A 280 102.72 54.47 -57.71
N LYS A 281 103.05 54.37 -56.41
CA LYS A 281 104.42 54.53 -55.91
C LYS A 281 105.35 53.44 -56.45
N LEU A 282 104.89 52.20 -56.51
CA LEU A 282 105.67 51.08 -57.03
C LEU A 282 106.00 51.24 -58.54
N THR A 283 105.03 51.75 -59.33
CA THR A 283 105.25 52.05 -60.75
C THR A 283 106.22 53.22 -60.95
N GLN A 284 106.17 54.27 -60.13
CA GLN A 284 107.14 55.37 -60.19
C GLN A 284 108.57 54.92 -59.85
N VAL A 285 108.75 54.05 -58.85
CA VAL A 285 110.06 53.48 -58.51
C VAL A 285 110.59 52.56 -59.62
N SER A 286 109.71 51.76 -60.23
CA SER A 286 110.06 50.92 -61.39
C SER A 286 110.48 51.75 -62.61
N GLN A 287 109.81 52.88 -62.87
CA GLN A 287 110.15 53.77 -63.98
C GLN A 287 111.52 54.43 -63.77
N LYS A 288 111.78 54.92 -62.55
CA LYS A 288 113.07 55.50 -62.16
C LYS A 288 114.23 54.51 -62.31
N HIS A 289 114.01 53.26 -61.90
CA HIS A 289 114.98 52.17 -62.08
C HIS A 289 115.26 51.88 -63.57
N HIS A 290 114.25 52.01 -64.45
CA HIS A 290 114.41 51.83 -65.89
C HIS A 290 115.25 52.95 -66.54
N ASP A 291 115.08 54.19 -66.08
CA ASP A 291 115.84 55.34 -66.56
C ASP A 291 117.31 55.30 -66.11
N ASP A 292 117.56 54.89 -64.86
CA ASP A 292 118.92 54.66 -64.32
C ASP A 292 119.67 53.58 -65.11
N CYS A 293 119.01 52.48 -65.47
CA CYS A 293 119.59 51.39 -66.27
C CYS A 293 119.97 51.83 -67.71
N ARG A 294 119.24 52.78 -68.30
CA ARG A 294 119.59 53.31 -69.64
C ARG A 294 120.78 54.25 -69.58
N LEU A 295 120.86 55.09 -68.55
CA LEU A 295 121.98 56.01 -68.32
C LEU A 295 123.30 55.24 -68.11
N ILE A 296 123.24 54.11 -67.39
CA ILE A 296 124.37 53.20 -67.19
C ILE A 296 124.82 52.56 -68.51
N ASN A 297 123.90 52.12 -69.37
CA ASN A 297 124.25 51.54 -70.67
C ASN A 297 124.88 52.55 -71.64
N ALA A 298 124.46 53.81 -71.61
CA ALA A 298 125.09 54.88 -72.41
C ALA A 298 126.52 55.20 -71.91
N SER A 299 126.75 55.11 -70.60
CA SER A 299 128.04 55.39 -69.96
C SER A 299 129.08 54.28 -70.21
N LEU A 300 128.64 53.01 -70.26
CA LEU A 300 129.50 51.84 -70.54
C LEU A 300 130.10 51.84 -71.96
N VAL A 301 129.34 52.31 -72.95
CA VAL A 301 129.82 52.39 -74.35
C VAL A 301 130.82 53.54 -74.55
N SER A 302 130.70 54.63 -73.79
CA SER A 302 131.66 55.75 -73.80
C SER A 302 133.01 55.37 -73.18
N LEU A 303 133.01 54.55 -72.12
CA LEU A 303 134.23 54.10 -71.42
C LEU A 303 135.00 53.02 -72.20
N GLN A 304 134.35 52.26 -73.09
CA GLN A 304 135.04 51.32 -73.99
C GLN A 304 135.85 52.02 -75.10
N ALA A 305 135.53 53.27 -75.45
CA ALA A 305 136.29 54.04 -76.44
C ALA A 305 137.55 54.71 -75.85
N GLU A 306 137.61 54.94 -74.53
CA GLU A 306 138.71 55.66 -73.87
C GLU A 306 139.83 54.75 -73.35
N LEU A 307 139.63 53.43 -73.30
CA LEU A 307 140.63 52.44 -72.85
C LEU A 307 141.58 51.95 -73.96
N ASP A 308 141.33 52.28 -75.23
CA ASP A 308 142.21 51.92 -76.36
C ASP A 308 143.46 52.82 -76.49
N ASP A 309 143.55 53.97 -75.79
CA ASP A 309 144.54 55.01 -76.15
C ASP A 309 145.57 55.42 -75.07
N ARG A 310 145.55 54.85 -73.85
CA ARG A 310 146.50 55.29 -72.79
C ARG A 310 146.99 54.21 -71.85
N GLU A 311 147.97 53.40 -72.28
CA GLU A 311 149.14 53.07 -71.44
C GLU A 311 150.20 52.23 -72.18
N ARG A 312 150.94 52.88 -73.10
CA ARG A 312 152.34 52.55 -73.40
C ARG A 312 153.23 53.24 -72.34
N ALA A 313 153.92 52.42 -71.53
CA ALA A 313 155.19 52.67 -70.82
C ALA A 313 155.22 53.33 -69.41
N ALA A 314 154.81 52.59 -68.37
CA ALA A 314 155.56 52.00 -67.21
C ALA A 314 156.84 52.66 -66.58
N PRO A 315 157.39 52.23 -65.40
CA PRO A 315 156.93 51.43 -64.21
C PRO A 315 157.50 51.99 -62.83
N PRO A 316 157.52 51.33 -61.61
CA PRO A 316 158.01 49.97 -61.24
C PRO A 316 157.28 49.14 -60.11
N SER A 317 157.63 47.83 -60.08
CA SER A 317 157.66 46.76 -59.03
C SER A 317 156.39 46.26 -58.28
N PHE A 318 155.94 44.99 -58.43
CA PHE A 318 156.32 43.72 -57.72
C PHE A 318 156.14 43.77 -56.17
N GLY A 319 155.46 42.87 -55.45
CA GLY A 319 154.70 41.65 -55.72
C GLY A 319 154.50 40.81 -54.43
N THR A 320 153.44 39.98 -54.41
CA THR A 320 153.31 38.62 -53.81
C THR A 320 153.12 38.30 -52.30
N LYS A 321 151.99 37.59 -52.05
CA LYS A 321 151.79 36.24 -51.42
C LYS A 321 151.35 36.08 -49.93
N GLY A 322 150.17 35.46 -49.75
CA GLY A 322 150.07 34.06 -49.27
C GLY A 322 149.22 33.70 -48.03
N GLY A 323 148.33 32.67 -48.17
CA GLY A 323 147.95 31.64 -47.16
C GLY A 323 146.76 31.95 -46.20
N THR A 324 145.58 31.32 -46.30
CA THR A 324 145.07 29.96 -45.91
C THR A 324 144.59 29.76 -44.44
N ARG A 325 143.36 29.20 -44.32
CA ARG A 325 142.78 28.21 -43.35
C ARG A 325 141.70 28.60 -42.31
N ARG A 326 140.73 27.66 -42.19
CA ARG A 326 139.71 27.36 -41.13
C ARG A 326 138.47 28.26 -41.07
N ASP A 327 137.22 27.81 -41.27
CA ASP A 327 136.48 26.55 -41.05
C ASP A 327 136.03 26.27 -39.59
N GLU A 328 134.82 25.69 -39.47
CA GLU A 328 134.27 24.91 -38.32
C GLU A 328 133.32 25.55 -37.26
N GLY A 329 132.92 26.83 -37.32
CA GLY A 329 132.09 27.44 -36.25
C GLY A 329 130.55 27.40 -36.37
N ARG A 330 129.98 27.27 -37.59
CA ARG A 330 128.55 27.61 -37.82
C ARG A 330 127.57 26.43 -37.83
N VAL A 331 128.03 25.19 -37.76
CA VAL A 331 127.18 23.99 -37.91
C VAL A 331 126.58 23.50 -36.58
N ALA A 332 127.25 23.73 -35.45
CA ALA A 332 126.79 23.23 -34.14
C ALA A 332 125.59 23.99 -33.53
N THR A 333 125.20 25.12 -34.10
CA THR A 333 124.11 25.96 -33.57
C THR A 333 122.75 25.58 -34.16
N LEU A 334 122.71 25.05 -35.39
CA LEU A 334 121.47 24.68 -36.09
C LEU A 334 120.86 23.36 -35.62
N GLU A 335 121.65 22.44 -35.05
CA GLU A 335 121.14 21.15 -34.53
C GLU A 335 120.37 21.30 -33.21
N ARG A 336 120.65 22.34 -32.42
CA ARG A 336 119.97 22.60 -31.14
C ARG A 336 118.55 23.16 -31.36
N ASP A 337 118.34 23.90 -32.44
CA ASP A 337 117.06 24.54 -32.77
C ASP A 337 116.05 23.56 -33.39
N PHE A 338 116.51 22.45 -33.99
CA PHE A 338 115.63 21.40 -34.53
C PHE A 338 115.02 20.49 -33.45
N HIS A 339 115.65 20.37 -32.28
CA HIS A 339 115.18 19.51 -31.19
C HIS A 339 113.94 20.06 -30.46
N VAL A 340 113.86 21.39 -30.34
CA VAL A 340 112.75 22.09 -29.66
C VAL A 340 111.46 22.05 -30.49
N CYS A 341 111.55 22.23 -31.81
CA CYS A 341 110.40 22.07 -32.71
C CYS A 341 109.84 20.64 -32.72
N ARG A 342 110.69 19.62 -32.52
CA ARG A 342 110.26 18.22 -32.50
C ARG A 342 109.49 17.85 -31.22
N GLN A 343 109.92 18.34 -30.05
CA GLN A 343 109.20 18.13 -28.79
C GLN A 343 107.82 18.79 -28.78
N GLY A 344 107.67 19.97 -29.40
CA GLY A 344 106.37 20.63 -29.55
C GLY A 344 105.37 19.85 -30.41
N LEU A 345 105.84 19.20 -31.48
CA LEU A 345 105.02 18.35 -32.34
C LEU A 345 104.65 17.00 -31.68
N GLU A 346 105.54 16.41 -30.89
CA GLU A 346 105.24 15.18 -30.12
C GLU A 346 104.24 15.42 -28.99
N TYR A 347 104.23 16.60 -28.37
CA TYR A 347 103.20 17.01 -27.38
C TYR A 347 101.82 17.16 -28.02
N LEU A 348 101.76 17.79 -29.20
CA LEU A 348 100.53 17.93 -30.00
C LEU A 348 99.92 16.58 -30.41
N ARG A 349 100.75 15.63 -30.83
CA ARG A 349 100.30 14.27 -31.16
C ARG A 349 99.70 13.56 -29.95
N ARG A 350 100.35 13.66 -28.78
CA ARG A 350 99.84 13.04 -27.54
C ARG A 350 98.52 13.67 -27.07
N ALA A 351 98.39 15.00 -27.19
CA ALA A 351 97.16 15.71 -26.85
C ALA A 351 95.99 15.29 -27.76
N MET A 352 96.24 15.12 -29.07
CA MET A 352 95.26 14.61 -30.03
C MET A 352 94.86 13.15 -29.74
N GLU A 353 95.81 12.27 -29.43
CA GLU A 353 95.53 10.88 -29.09
C GLU A 353 94.68 10.75 -27.80
N THR A 354 94.92 11.58 -26.77
CA THR A 354 94.06 11.65 -25.57
C THR A 354 92.67 12.20 -25.85
N PHE A 355 92.53 13.10 -26.83
CA PHE A 355 91.24 13.64 -27.23
C PHE A 355 90.40 12.60 -27.97
N GLU A 356 91.00 11.91 -28.95
CA GLU A 356 90.34 10.86 -29.72
C GLU A 356 89.90 9.68 -28.82
N SER A 357 90.76 9.24 -27.90
CA SER A 357 90.42 8.19 -26.92
C SER A 357 89.33 8.65 -25.93
N SER A 358 89.31 9.93 -25.55
CA SER A 358 88.25 10.50 -24.70
C SER A 358 86.91 10.67 -25.43
N GLN A 359 86.92 10.88 -26.75
CA GLN A 359 85.71 10.89 -27.56
C GLN A 359 85.14 9.48 -27.75
N MET A 360 86.01 8.49 -28.01
CA MET A 360 85.60 7.10 -28.18
C MET A 360 84.94 6.54 -26.90
N MET A 361 85.54 6.78 -25.73
CA MET A 361 84.97 6.39 -24.43
C MET A 361 83.63 7.08 -24.12
N LEU A 362 83.45 8.34 -24.56
CA LEU A 362 82.21 9.07 -24.39
C LEU A 362 81.10 8.43 -25.23
N VAL A 363 81.38 8.12 -26.50
CA VAL A 363 80.43 7.48 -27.42
C VAL A 363 80.07 6.08 -26.94
N GLU A 364 81.02 5.30 -26.42
CA GLU A 364 80.75 3.95 -25.89
C GLU A 364 79.88 3.97 -24.62
N ASP A 365 80.16 4.86 -23.65
CA ASP A 365 79.32 5.02 -22.45
C ASP A 365 77.92 5.54 -22.81
N TRP A 366 77.80 6.36 -23.87
CA TRP A 366 76.53 6.84 -24.39
C TRP A 366 75.71 5.72 -25.05
N SER A 367 76.34 4.90 -25.90
CA SER A 367 75.68 3.75 -26.52
C SER A 367 75.18 2.76 -25.47
N ALA A 368 75.96 2.47 -24.43
CA ALA A 368 75.55 1.59 -23.34
C ALA A 368 74.34 2.13 -22.55
N ARG A 369 74.29 3.43 -22.27
CA ARG A 369 73.19 4.06 -21.51
C ARG A 369 71.92 4.26 -22.33
N PHE A 370 72.04 4.53 -23.63
CA PHE A 370 70.88 4.55 -24.54
C PHE A 370 70.25 3.16 -24.65
N SER A 371 71.05 2.09 -24.73
CA SER A 371 70.53 0.72 -24.69
C SER A 371 69.78 0.41 -23.39
N GLN A 372 70.29 0.84 -22.23
CA GLN A 372 69.61 0.67 -20.93
C GLN A 372 68.29 1.47 -20.82
N LEU A 373 68.17 2.59 -21.51
CA LEU A 373 66.94 3.41 -21.55
C LEU A 373 65.90 2.83 -22.52
N LEU A 374 66.33 2.30 -23.66
CA LEU A 374 65.46 1.55 -24.58
C LEU A 374 64.84 0.33 -23.88
N ASP A 375 65.62 -0.43 -23.10
CA ASP A 375 65.10 -1.55 -22.30
C ASP A 375 64.07 -1.12 -21.22
N LYS A 376 64.19 0.10 -20.68
CA LYS A 376 63.23 0.66 -19.71
C LYS A 376 61.97 1.22 -20.37
N THR A 377 62.00 1.49 -21.68
CA THR A 377 60.86 2.06 -22.42
C THR A 377 59.77 1.01 -22.66
N ASP A 378 60.14 -0.27 -22.77
CA ASP A 378 59.21 -1.42 -22.84
C ASP A 378 58.46 -1.70 -21.52
N ALA A 379 58.89 -1.10 -20.40
CA ALA A 379 58.28 -1.28 -19.08
C ALA A 379 57.19 -0.24 -18.71
N GLY A 380 56.82 0.67 -19.62
CA GLY A 380 55.61 1.50 -19.49
C GLY A 380 55.70 2.73 -18.57
N GLN A 381 56.88 3.31 -18.33
CA GLN A 381 57.07 4.50 -17.47
C GLN A 381 57.33 5.80 -18.26
N GLY A 382 56.38 6.23 -19.08
CA GLY A 382 56.60 7.31 -20.06
C GLY A 382 56.87 8.73 -19.51
N SER A 383 56.33 9.12 -18.34
CA SER A 383 56.49 10.50 -17.84
C SER A 383 57.74 10.73 -16.98
N GLU A 384 58.21 9.72 -16.26
CA GLU A 384 59.50 9.77 -15.55
C GLU A 384 60.69 9.75 -16.52
N LEU A 385 60.56 9.02 -17.64
CA LEU A 385 61.57 8.94 -18.69
C LEU A 385 61.85 10.31 -19.34
N GLN A 386 60.81 11.14 -19.55
CA GLN A 386 60.98 12.49 -20.12
C GLN A 386 61.73 13.44 -19.18
N VAL A 387 61.55 13.28 -17.86
CA VAL A 387 62.24 14.10 -16.85
C VAL A 387 63.70 13.66 -16.71
N GLU A 388 63.96 12.35 -16.74
CA GLU A 388 65.34 11.83 -16.80
C GLU A 388 66.06 12.23 -18.09
N MET A 389 65.40 12.16 -19.25
CA MET A 389 65.95 12.62 -20.53
C MET A 389 66.42 14.07 -20.47
N ARG A 390 65.57 15.00 -19.99
CA ARG A 390 65.96 16.43 -19.89
C ARG A 390 67.08 16.68 -18.88
N ARG A 391 67.13 15.92 -17.78
CA ARG A 391 68.23 16.01 -16.80
C ARG A 391 69.54 15.45 -17.36
N MET A 392 69.47 14.44 -18.21
CA MET A 392 70.64 13.88 -18.89
C MET A 392 71.15 14.84 -19.96
N GLU A 393 70.27 15.37 -20.82
CA GLU A 393 70.62 16.36 -21.85
C GLU A 393 71.35 17.57 -21.26
N LYS A 394 70.85 18.10 -20.14
CA LYS A 394 71.52 19.22 -19.44
C LYS A 394 72.92 18.86 -18.93
N ARG A 395 73.11 17.67 -18.34
CA ARG A 395 74.44 17.22 -17.88
C ARG A 395 75.41 17.00 -19.05
N LEU A 396 74.91 16.51 -20.18
CA LEU A 396 75.71 16.30 -21.38
C LEU A 396 76.22 17.62 -21.97
N GLN A 397 75.37 18.64 -21.95
CA GLN A 397 75.75 19.97 -22.39
C GLN A 397 76.83 20.57 -21.48
N ASP A 398 76.71 20.37 -20.17
CA ASP A 398 77.70 20.84 -19.19
C ASP A 398 79.07 20.11 -19.34
N GLU A 399 79.08 18.79 -19.55
CA GLU A 399 80.32 18.01 -19.75
C GLU A 399 81.02 18.31 -21.08
N TRP A 400 80.24 18.55 -22.15
CA TRP A 400 80.78 18.95 -23.45
C TRP A 400 81.45 20.32 -23.36
N CYS A 401 80.79 21.30 -22.75
CA CYS A 401 81.35 22.64 -22.55
C CYS A 401 82.65 22.62 -21.72
N ALA A 402 82.73 21.79 -20.68
CA ALA A 402 83.94 21.67 -19.87
C ALA A 402 85.14 21.09 -20.66
N LYS A 403 84.89 20.11 -21.54
CA LYS A 403 85.94 19.53 -22.40
C LYS A 403 86.36 20.47 -23.53
N GLU A 404 85.42 21.22 -24.09
CA GLU A 404 85.70 22.27 -25.08
C GLU A 404 86.56 23.40 -24.47
N GLU A 405 86.26 23.81 -23.24
CA GLU A 405 87.06 24.80 -22.50
C GLU A 405 88.50 24.30 -22.25
N ALA A 406 88.68 23.02 -21.93
CA ALA A 406 89.99 22.41 -21.78
C ALA A 406 90.79 22.40 -23.11
N TRP A 407 90.12 22.18 -24.24
CA TRP A 407 90.73 22.24 -25.57
C TRP A 407 91.19 23.66 -25.93
N TRP A 408 90.32 24.66 -25.71
CA TRP A 408 90.70 26.06 -25.93
C TRP A 408 91.86 26.52 -25.04
N LYS A 409 91.96 26.02 -23.81
CA LYS A 409 93.13 26.26 -22.94
C LYS A 409 94.41 25.64 -23.49
N ALA A 410 94.35 24.45 -24.08
CA ALA A 410 95.51 23.82 -24.72
C ALA A 410 95.95 24.56 -25.99
N VAL A 411 95.01 25.01 -26.81
CA VAL A 411 95.26 25.83 -28.01
C VAL A 411 95.86 27.18 -27.62
N ALA A 412 95.33 27.85 -26.60
CA ALA A 412 95.88 29.11 -26.09
C ALA A 412 97.32 28.94 -25.54
N CYS A 413 97.64 27.80 -24.93
CA CYS A 413 99.01 27.51 -24.48
C CYS A 413 99.99 27.38 -25.66
N MET A 414 99.53 26.85 -26.81
CA MET A 414 100.31 26.81 -28.05
C MET A 414 100.45 28.17 -28.73
N GLU A 415 99.41 29.00 -28.70
CA GLU A 415 99.45 30.37 -29.23
C GLU A 415 100.46 31.25 -28.51
N VAL A 416 100.84 30.93 -27.27
CA VAL A 416 101.91 31.63 -26.52
C VAL A 416 103.30 31.06 -26.85
N GLN A 417 103.43 29.74 -27.06
CA GLN A 417 104.72 29.10 -27.31
C GLN A 417 105.25 29.30 -28.74
N VAL A 418 104.35 29.38 -29.74
CA VAL A 418 104.72 29.53 -31.17
C VAL A 418 105.36 30.90 -31.50
N PRO A 419 104.89 32.03 -30.95
CA PRO A 419 105.54 33.33 -31.11
C PRO A 419 106.90 33.43 -30.41
N ALA A 420 107.06 32.86 -29.21
CA ALA A 420 108.35 32.82 -28.50
C ALA A 420 109.43 32.03 -29.27
N LEU A 421 109.02 30.95 -29.95
CA LEU A 421 109.85 30.20 -30.90
C LEU A 421 110.24 31.04 -32.12
N ARG A 422 109.29 31.82 -32.67
CA ARG A 422 109.52 32.72 -33.81
C ARG A 422 110.46 33.88 -33.48
N GLU A 423 110.37 34.45 -32.28
CA GLU A 423 111.24 35.54 -31.82
C GLU A 423 112.69 35.09 -31.59
N ASN A 424 112.89 33.88 -31.04
CA ASN A 424 114.22 33.31 -30.86
C ASN A 424 114.92 33.04 -32.21
N VAL A 425 114.17 32.55 -33.21
CA VAL A 425 114.66 32.34 -34.58
C VAL A 425 115.02 33.67 -35.26
N GLN A 426 114.23 34.73 -35.05
CA GLN A 426 114.52 36.05 -35.60
C GLN A 426 115.71 36.76 -34.93
N MET A 427 115.95 36.55 -33.63
CA MET A 427 117.15 37.05 -32.96
C MET A 427 118.43 36.35 -33.44
N LEU A 428 118.36 35.06 -33.74
CA LEU A 428 119.48 34.29 -34.30
C LEU A 428 119.84 34.74 -35.72
N MET A 429 118.85 35.11 -36.55
CA MET A 429 119.10 35.67 -37.88
C MET A 429 119.70 37.08 -37.83
N LYS A 430 119.36 37.89 -36.82
CA LYS A 430 119.91 39.25 -36.65
C LYS A 430 121.38 39.28 -36.24
N ARG A 431 121.87 38.31 -35.45
CA ARG A 431 123.31 38.22 -35.09
C ARG A 431 124.23 37.85 -36.25
N ALA A 432 123.69 37.31 -37.35
CA ALA A 432 124.47 36.88 -38.50
C ALA A 432 124.81 38.02 -39.48
N ALA A 433 124.27 39.23 -39.27
CA ALA A 433 124.33 40.35 -40.21
C ALA A 433 125.38 41.43 -39.87
N ASP A 434 126.06 41.35 -38.72
CA ASP A 434 126.88 42.46 -38.17
C ASP A 434 128.41 42.39 -38.46
N GLU A 435 128.89 41.58 -39.41
CA GLU A 435 130.26 41.72 -39.96
C GLU A 435 130.26 41.73 -41.50
N GLU A 436 130.83 42.79 -42.08
CA GLU A 436 130.72 43.28 -43.48
C GLU A 436 131.87 42.77 -44.41
N PRO A 437 131.92 43.09 -45.73
CA PRO A 437 131.94 42.08 -46.80
C PRO A 437 133.25 42.03 -47.62
N VAL A 438 133.59 40.89 -48.24
CA VAL A 438 134.47 40.87 -49.43
C VAL A 438 134.00 39.83 -50.44
N VAL A 439 133.73 40.31 -51.66
CA VAL A 439 133.42 39.54 -52.87
C VAL A 439 134.72 38.95 -53.44
N VAL A 440 134.74 37.65 -53.78
CA VAL A 440 135.67 37.10 -54.78
C VAL A 440 134.95 36.12 -55.69
N GLU A 441 135.19 36.33 -56.98
CA GLU A 441 134.63 35.66 -58.14
C GLU A 441 135.40 34.38 -58.50
N GLY A 442 134.64 33.30 -58.74
CA GLY A 442 134.96 32.23 -59.71
C GLY A 442 136.09 31.24 -59.41
N VAL A 443 135.77 30.06 -58.87
CA VAL A 443 136.26 28.79 -59.42
C VAL A 443 135.18 27.70 -59.23
N HIS A 444 134.79 27.20 -60.39
CA HIS A 444 134.09 25.97 -60.67
C HIS A 444 134.61 24.71 -59.95
N LYS A 445 133.67 23.75 -59.86
CA LYS A 445 133.86 22.29 -59.82
C LYS A 445 134.25 21.67 -58.48
N GLY A 446 133.34 20.81 -58.04
CA GLY A 446 133.75 19.50 -57.52
C GLY A 446 132.76 18.93 -56.52
N LEU A 447 132.12 17.82 -56.92
CA LEU A 447 131.24 16.92 -56.16
C LEU A 447 129.76 17.31 -56.28
N ALA A 448 129.01 16.86 -57.29
CA ALA A 448 128.82 15.45 -57.66
C ALA A 448 128.70 14.57 -56.42
N ARG A 449 127.46 14.33 -56.00
CA ARG A 449 126.88 12.98 -56.04
C ARG A 449 125.43 12.99 -55.54
N ILE A 450 124.57 12.45 -56.41
CA ILE A 450 123.60 11.39 -56.04
C ILE A 450 122.48 11.91 -55.13
N HIS A 451 121.34 12.37 -55.68
CA HIS A 451 120.25 11.48 -56.13
C HIS A 451 120.03 10.28 -55.20
N LYS A 452 119.08 10.36 -54.27
CA LYS A 452 118.04 9.33 -54.14
C LYS A 452 117.08 9.60 -52.97
N TYR A 453 115.81 9.52 -53.33
CA TYR A 453 114.63 9.20 -52.53
C TYR A 453 114.02 10.27 -51.63
N ASP A 454 112.83 10.68 -52.10
CA ASP A 454 111.57 11.07 -51.44
C ASP A 454 111.50 12.32 -50.58
#